data_AF-A0A1Q4DHC2-F1
#
_entry.id   AF-A0A1Q4DHC2-F1
#
_cell.length_a   1.000
_cell.length_b   1.000
_cell.length_c   1.000
_cell.angle_alpha   90.00
_cell.angle_beta   90.00
_cell.angle_gamma   90.00
#
_symmetry.space_group_name_H-M   'P 1'
#
loop_
_entity.id
_entity.type
_entity.pdbx_description
1 polymer ?
#
loop_
_entity_poly.entity_id
_entity_poly.type
_entity_poly.pdbx_seq_one_letter_code
_entity_poly.pdbx_strand_id
1 'polypeptide(L)'
;MKSVYRILAYLIALEVLVQAAAIAFATFGLLAYVDGGGTFDKATDEGGVYGGAFGFVVHNVNGEQVIPVLAVALLVVAYFARVPGAVRWSAIVFLTTLVQVVLGVVAGGVPTLGWVHGALAVVLFAVAVIAARQAEVAAPVDASG
;
A
#
# COMPACT_ATOMS: atom_id res chain seq x y z
N MET A 1 -2.90 19.40 -12.79
CA MET A 1 -3.36 18.48 -11.71
C MET A 1 -3.67 17.07 -12.20
N LYS A 2 -4.16 16.87 -13.43
CA LYS A 2 -4.41 15.54 -14.02
C LYS A 2 -3.20 14.59 -14.00
N SER A 3 -2.02 15.05 -14.43
CA SER A 3 -0.80 14.22 -14.39
C SER A 3 -0.35 13.89 -12.97
N VAL A 4 -0.40 14.87 -12.06
CA VAL A 4 -0.06 14.69 -10.63
C VAL A 4 -1.00 13.66 -9.99
N TYR A 5 -2.31 13.78 -10.23
CA TYR A 5 -3.31 12.81 -9.78
C TYR A 5 -2.96 11.39 -10.26
N ARG A 6 -2.66 11.23 -11.55
CA ARG A 6 -2.31 9.93 -12.13
C ARG A 6 -1.04 9.35 -11.49
N ILE A 7 0.00 10.16 -11.34
CA ILE A 7 1.27 9.74 -10.74
C ILE A 7 1.04 9.29 -9.29
N LEU A 8 0.34 10.09 -8.48
CA LEU A 8 0.06 9.75 -7.09
C LEU A 8 -0.73 8.44 -6.97
N ALA A 9 -1.72 8.22 -7.82
CA ALA A 9 -2.50 6.99 -7.82
C ALA A 9 -1.65 5.76 -8.19
N TYR A 10 -0.79 5.85 -9.21
CA TYR A 10 0.14 4.77 -9.54
C TYR A 10 1.23 4.56 -8.49
N LEU A 11 1.70 5.62 -7.82
CA LEU A 11 2.63 5.50 -6.70
C LEU A 11 2.01 4.69 -5.58
N ILE A 12 0.76 4.96 -5.17
CA ILE A 12 0.07 4.15 -4.15
C ILE A 12 0.00 2.67 -4.57
N ALA A 13 -0.35 2.38 -5.82
CA ALA A 13 -0.37 1.00 -6.32
C ALA A 13 1.02 0.35 -6.24
N LEU A 14 2.08 1.07 -6.61
CA LEU A 14 3.45 0.59 -6.50
C LEU A 14 3.86 0.35 -5.05
N GLU A 15 3.52 1.25 -4.13
CA GLU A 15 3.84 1.10 -2.70
C GLU A 15 3.17 -0.15 -2.10
N VAL A 16 1.94 -0.50 -2.52
CA VAL A 16 1.30 -1.76 -2.10
C VAL A 16 2.09 -2.98 -2.61
N LEU A 17 2.62 -2.95 -3.83
CA LEU A 17 3.50 -4.01 -4.33
C LEU A 17 4.81 -4.09 -3.54
N VAL A 18 5.40 -2.95 -3.20
CA VAL A 18 6.60 -2.87 -2.36
C VAL A 18 6.33 -3.49 -0.98
N GLN A 19 5.18 -3.23 -0.37
CA GLN A 19 4.79 -3.88 0.89
C GLN A 19 4.68 -5.40 0.78
N ALA A 20 4.06 -5.90 -0.29
CA ALA A 20 3.93 -7.34 -0.52
C ALA A 20 5.30 -8.00 -0.72
N ALA A 21 6.21 -7.35 -1.45
CA ALA A 21 7.58 -7.82 -1.60
C ALA A 21 8.37 -7.77 -0.28
N ALA A 22 8.19 -6.70 0.51
CA ALA A 22 8.87 -6.51 1.79
C ALA A 22 8.47 -7.58 2.82
N ILE A 23 7.18 -7.91 2.92
CA ILE A 23 6.73 -8.95 3.85
C ILE A 23 7.18 -10.35 3.41
N ALA A 24 7.25 -10.62 2.09
CA ALA A 24 7.80 -11.86 1.58
C ALA A 24 9.30 -11.97 1.89
N PHE A 25 10.08 -10.92 1.63
CA PHE A 25 11.50 -10.84 1.99
C PHE A 25 11.71 -11.06 3.50
N ALA A 26 10.90 -10.41 4.33
CA ALA A 26 10.96 -10.56 5.77
C ALA A 26 10.69 -11.99 6.23
N THR A 27 9.64 -12.61 5.67
CA THR A 27 9.23 -13.97 6.00
C THR A 27 10.28 -14.99 5.57
N PHE A 28 10.80 -14.90 4.35
CA PHE A 28 11.86 -15.81 3.89
C PHE A 28 13.18 -15.62 4.65
N GLY A 29 13.55 -14.38 5.00
CA GLY A 29 14.72 -14.12 5.83
C GLY A 29 14.59 -14.66 7.25
N LEU A 30 13.38 -14.62 7.82
CA LEU A 30 13.08 -15.25 9.11
C LEU A 30 13.18 -16.78 9.03
N LEU A 31 12.57 -17.39 8.01
CA LEU A 31 12.65 -18.84 7.82
C LEU A 31 14.10 -19.30 7.65
N ALA A 32 14.90 -18.61 6.83
CA ALA A 32 16.32 -18.93 6.65
C ALA A 32 17.12 -18.80 7.97
N TYR A 33 16.79 -17.83 8.82
CA TYR A 33 17.41 -17.69 10.15
C TYR A 33 17.08 -18.88 11.05
N VAL A 34 15.81 -19.31 11.07
CA VAL A 34 15.37 -20.47 11.87
C VAL A 34 15.97 -21.77 11.33
N ASP A 35 15.97 -21.97 10.00
CA ASP A 35 16.59 -23.13 9.35
C ASP A 35 18.10 -23.23 9.65
N GLY A 36 18.76 -22.09 9.84
CA GLY A 36 20.16 -21.99 10.27
C GLY A 36 20.40 -22.29 11.76
N GLY A 37 19.36 -22.65 12.52
CA GLY A 37 19.42 -22.92 13.97
C GLY A 37 19.15 -21.71 14.85
N GLY A 38 18.74 -20.58 14.27
CA GLY A 38 18.30 -19.40 15.01
C GLY A 38 17.01 -19.65 15.78
N THR A 39 16.89 -19.05 16.96
CA THR A 39 15.64 -19.06 17.74
C THR A 39 14.98 -17.69 17.62
N PHE A 40 13.74 -17.64 17.12
CA PHE A 40 13.01 -16.39 17.02
C PHE A 40 12.17 -16.15 18.28
N ASP A 41 12.58 -15.15 19.05
CA ASP A 41 11.90 -14.67 20.25
C ASP A 41 11.81 -13.13 20.24
N LYS A 42 11.25 -12.57 21.31
CA LYS A 42 11.06 -11.11 21.41
C LYS A 42 12.37 -10.33 21.35
N ALA A 43 13.44 -10.84 21.95
CA ALA A 43 14.75 -10.20 21.94
C ALA A 43 15.36 -10.20 20.53
N THR A 44 15.17 -11.28 19.78
CA THR A 44 15.63 -11.41 18.39
C THR A 44 14.87 -10.47 17.45
N ASP A 45 13.55 -10.37 17.61
CA ASP A 45 12.69 -9.44 16.87
C ASP A 45 13.12 -7.97 17.11
N GLU A 46 13.25 -7.56 18.38
CA GLU A 46 13.67 -6.20 18.73
C GLU A 46 15.12 -5.88 18.30
N GLY A 47 15.99 -6.89 18.31
CA GLY A 47 17.37 -6.76 17.88
C GLY A 47 17.54 -6.68 16.36
N GLY A 48 16.58 -7.16 15.58
CA GLY A 48 16.62 -7.14 14.11
C GLY A 48 17.83 -7.85 13.50
N VAL A 49 18.38 -8.85 14.19
CA VAL A 49 19.69 -9.47 13.87
C VAL A 49 19.65 -10.53 12.75
N TYR A 50 18.53 -10.69 12.06
CA TYR A 50 18.33 -11.68 11.01
C TYR A 50 18.09 -11.05 9.64
N GLY A 51 18.45 -11.77 8.57
CA GLY A 51 18.53 -11.29 7.18
C GLY A 51 17.21 -10.81 6.53
N GLY A 52 16.09 -10.80 7.25
CA GLY A 52 14.79 -10.32 6.78
C GLY A 52 14.19 -9.17 7.61
N ALA A 53 14.79 -8.81 8.75
CA ALA A 53 14.19 -7.86 9.70
C ALA A 53 13.79 -6.52 9.07
N PHE A 54 14.62 -6.03 8.15
CA PHE A 54 14.35 -4.78 7.43
C PHE A 54 13.04 -4.81 6.62
N GLY A 55 12.61 -5.98 6.13
CA GLY A 55 11.35 -6.11 5.39
C GLY A 55 10.12 -5.82 6.26
N PHE A 56 10.13 -6.19 7.55
CA PHE A 56 9.06 -5.83 8.47
C PHE A 56 9.02 -4.31 8.71
N VAL A 57 10.19 -3.67 8.84
CA VAL A 57 10.30 -2.21 8.99
C VAL A 57 9.75 -1.49 7.75
N VAL A 58 10.14 -1.93 6.56
CA VAL A 58 9.65 -1.37 5.30
C VAL A 58 8.14 -1.57 5.19
N HIS A 59 7.63 -2.77 5.44
CA HIS A 59 6.20 -3.04 5.39
C HIS A 59 5.40 -2.10 6.32
N ASN A 60 5.86 -1.97 7.57
CA ASN A 60 5.21 -1.14 8.57
C ASN A 60 5.23 0.36 8.23
N VAL A 61 6.42 0.94 8.02
CA VAL A 61 6.58 2.37 7.72
C VAL A 61 5.84 2.76 6.43
N ASN A 62 5.90 1.89 5.42
CA ASN A 62 5.21 2.13 4.17
C ASN A 62 3.68 2.16 4.35
N GLY A 63 3.12 1.15 5.02
CA GLY A 63 1.69 0.98 5.21
C GLY A 63 1.06 1.99 6.16
N GLU A 64 1.75 2.33 7.26
CA GLU A 64 1.20 3.22 8.29
C GLU A 64 1.49 4.70 8.04
N GLN A 65 2.50 5.04 7.22
CA GLN A 65 2.91 6.43 7.02
C GLN A 65 2.89 6.85 5.56
N VAL A 66 3.64 6.17 4.68
CA VAL A 66 3.84 6.61 3.29
C VAL A 66 2.53 6.55 2.50
N ILE A 67 1.85 5.41 2.48
CA ILE A 67 0.59 5.25 1.74
C ILE A 67 -0.51 6.20 2.26
N PRO A 68 -0.75 6.34 3.59
CA PRO A 68 -1.73 7.30 4.11
C PRO A 68 -1.46 8.75 3.67
N VAL A 69 -0.20 9.20 3.71
CA VAL A 69 0.17 10.54 3.24
C VAL A 69 -0.12 10.69 1.75
N LEU A 70 0.25 9.71 0.93
CA LEU A 70 -0.05 9.71 -0.50
C LEU A 70 -1.55 9.68 -0.79
N ALA A 71 -2.34 8.94 -0.02
CA ALA A 71 -3.78 8.85 -0.18
C ALA A 71 -4.48 10.19 0.13
N VAL A 72 -4.03 10.89 1.18
CA VAL A 72 -4.50 12.26 1.48
C VAL A 72 -4.10 13.23 0.37
N ALA A 73 -2.85 13.19 -0.08
CA ALA A 73 -2.37 14.02 -1.18
C ALA A 73 -3.18 13.76 -2.46
N LEU A 74 -3.46 12.50 -2.78
CA LEU A 74 -4.29 12.11 -3.92
C LEU A 74 -5.70 12.71 -3.81
N LEU A 75 -6.33 12.63 -2.64
CA LEU A 75 -7.68 13.20 -2.41
C LEU A 75 -7.71 14.72 -2.58
N VAL A 76 -6.71 15.42 -2.05
CA VAL A 76 -6.56 16.88 -2.24
C VAL A 76 -6.38 17.21 -3.72
N VAL A 77 -5.46 16.52 -4.40
CA VAL A 77 -5.16 16.74 -5.82
C VAL A 77 -6.36 16.41 -6.71
N ALA A 78 -7.15 15.40 -6.36
CA ALA A 78 -8.32 14.98 -7.12
C ALA A 78 -9.37 16.08 -7.28
N TYR A 79 -9.56 16.92 -6.25
CA TYR A 79 -10.45 18.08 -6.32
C TYR A 79 -10.01 19.06 -7.43
N PHE A 80 -8.71 19.30 -7.55
CA PHE A 80 -8.16 20.20 -8.57
C PHE A 80 -7.91 19.53 -9.92
N ALA A 81 -7.95 18.20 -10.01
CA ALA A 81 -7.68 17.44 -11.23
C ALA A 81 -8.74 17.66 -12.32
N ARG A 82 -9.98 18.00 -11.93
CA ARG A 82 -11.14 18.16 -12.83
C ARG A 82 -11.36 16.95 -13.75
N VAL A 83 -10.97 15.76 -13.29
CA VAL A 83 -11.20 14.49 -13.97
C VAL A 83 -12.53 13.90 -13.47
N PRO A 84 -13.45 13.52 -14.35
CA PRO A 84 -14.70 12.88 -13.95
C PRO A 84 -14.46 11.67 -13.02
N GLY A 85 -15.09 11.70 -11.85
CA GLY A 85 -14.99 10.64 -10.85
C GLY A 85 -13.69 10.61 -10.03
N ALA A 86 -12.72 11.51 -10.25
CA ALA A 86 -11.45 11.50 -9.52
C ALA A 86 -11.64 11.59 -7.99
N VAL A 87 -12.47 12.52 -7.52
CA VAL A 87 -12.75 12.68 -6.08
C VAL A 87 -13.34 11.40 -5.48
N ARG A 88 -14.27 10.75 -6.18
CA ARG A 88 -14.91 9.50 -5.74
C ARG A 88 -13.86 8.39 -5.59
N TRP A 89 -13.03 8.17 -6.60
CA TRP A 89 -12.03 7.11 -6.57
C TRP A 89 -10.92 7.39 -5.55
N SER A 90 -10.49 8.65 -5.39
CA SER A 90 -9.55 9.02 -4.33
C SER A 90 -10.12 8.83 -2.93
N ALA A 91 -11.41 9.11 -2.73
CA ALA A 91 -12.06 8.84 -1.45
C ALA A 91 -12.12 7.34 -1.15
N ILE A 92 -12.39 6.51 -2.17
CA ILE A 92 -12.35 5.04 -2.03
C ILE A 92 -10.94 4.57 -1.67
N VAL A 93 -9.90 5.07 -2.36
CA VAL A 93 -8.50 4.77 -2.04
C VAL A 93 -8.19 5.15 -0.59
N PHE A 94 -8.51 6.38 -0.18
CA PHE A 94 -8.29 6.86 1.19
C PHE A 94 -8.99 6.02 2.26
N LEU A 95 -10.28 5.72 2.07
CA LEU A 95 -11.03 4.90 3.02
C LEU A 95 -10.48 3.48 3.08
N THR A 96 -10.10 2.90 1.95
CA THR A 96 -9.51 1.56 1.90
C THR A 96 -8.15 1.54 2.60
N THR A 97 -7.32 2.58 2.41
CA THR A 97 -6.07 2.78 3.15
C THR A 97 -6.30 2.90 4.65
N LEU A 98 -7.32 3.65 5.09
CA LEU A 98 -7.63 3.79 6.51
C LEU A 98 -8.03 2.44 7.13
N VAL A 99 -8.91 1.70 6.47
CA VAL A 99 -9.29 0.35 6.92
C VAL A 99 -8.08 -0.59 6.93
N GLN A 100 -7.17 -0.45 5.97
CA GLN A 100 -5.92 -1.22 5.93
C GLN A 100 -5.04 -1.02 7.16
N VAL A 101 -4.78 0.24 7.51
CA VAL A 101 -3.97 0.59 8.69
C VAL A 101 -4.61 0.03 9.97
N VAL A 102 -5.93 0.19 10.12
CA VAL A 102 -6.66 -0.35 11.28
C VAL A 102 -6.54 -1.88 11.35
N LEU A 103 -6.73 -2.58 10.23
CA LEU A 103 -6.57 -4.03 10.19
C LEU A 103 -5.13 -4.46 10.50
N GLY A 104 -4.12 -3.74 10.00
CA GLY A 104 -2.71 -4.03 10.25
C GLY A 104 -2.35 -3.94 11.73
N VAL A 105 -2.75 -2.85 12.40
CA VAL A 105 -2.50 -2.63 13.83
C VAL A 105 -3.24 -3.68 14.69
N VAL A 106 -4.51 -3.94 14.39
CA VAL A 106 -5.33 -4.88 15.18
C VAL A 106 -4.93 -6.33 14.95
N ALA A 107 -4.40 -6.68 13.77
CA ALA A 107 -3.96 -8.04 13.46
C ALA A 107 -2.83 -8.55 14.38
N GLY A 108 -2.05 -7.65 15.00
CA GLY A 108 -1.06 -8.02 16.02
C GLY A 108 -1.66 -8.73 17.23
N GLY A 109 -2.92 -8.44 17.58
CA GLY A 109 -3.67 -9.14 18.64
C GLY A 109 -4.62 -10.24 18.14
N VAL A 110 -4.98 -10.21 16.86
CA VAL A 110 -5.92 -11.16 16.24
C VAL A 110 -5.36 -11.64 14.89
N PRO A 111 -4.45 -12.62 14.87
CA PRO A 111 -3.70 -12.99 13.67
C PRO A 111 -4.56 -13.39 12.47
N THR A 112 -5.76 -13.93 12.70
CA THR A 112 -6.71 -14.30 11.63
C THR A 112 -7.17 -13.11 10.79
N LEU A 113 -7.09 -11.88 11.31
CA LEU A 113 -7.36 -10.67 10.52
C LEU A 113 -6.31 -10.43 9.43
N GLY A 114 -5.13 -11.06 9.51
CA GLY A 114 -4.10 -11.02 8.46
C GLY A 114 -4.62 -11.47 7.09
N TRP A 115 -5.56 -12.43 7.04
CA TRP A 115 -6.21 -12.83 5.78
C TRP A 115 -7.03 -11.71 5.15
N VAL A 116 -7.81 -11.01 5.97
CA VAL A 116 -8.66 -9.89 5.52
C VAL A 116 -7.79 -8.71 5.12
N HIS A 117 -6.75 -8.40 5.91
CA HIS A 117 -5.73 -7.40 5.60
C HIS A 117 -5.07 -7.69 4.24
N GLY A 118 -4.57 -8.90 4.01
CA GLY A 118 -3.95 -9.28 2.73
C GLY A 118 -4.91 -9.16 1.54
N ALA A 119 -6.15 -9.64 1.67
CA ALA A 119 -7.15 -9.54 0.61
C ALA A 119 -7.51 -8.09 0.28
N LEU A 120 -7.70 -7.26 1.31
CA LEU A 120 -8.03 -5.84 1.13
C LEU A 120 -6.84 -5.05 0.56
N ALA A 121 -5.59 -5.51 0.72
CA ALA A 121 -4.43 -4.87 0.09
C ALA A 121 -4.48 -5.02 -1.44
N VAL A 122 -4.92 -6.19 -1.94
CA VAL A 122 -5.19 -6.40 -3.37
C VAL A 122 -6.31 -5.48 -3.87
N VAL A 123 -7.35 -5.28 -3.06
CA VAL A 123 -8.40 -4.31 -3.36
C VAL A 123 -7.84 -2.88 -3.43
N LEU A 124 -7.01 -2.47 -2.46
CA LEU A 124 -6.37 -1.15 -2.45
C LEU A 124 -5.53 -0.93 -3.71
N PHE A 125 -4.72 -1.93 -4.10
CA PHE A 125 -3.96 -1.91 -5.34
C PHE A 125 -4.88 -1.69 -6.55
N ALA A 126 -5.94 -2.49 -6.69
CA ALA A 126 -6.87 -2.40 -7.80
C ALA A 126 -7.58 -1.04 -7.87
N VAL A 127 -8.08 -0.50 -6.75
CA VAL A 127 -8.76 0.80 -6.73
C VAL A 127 -7.79 1.96 -7.00
N ALA A 128 -6.53 1.85 -6.60
CA ALA A 128 -5.50 2.83 -6.95
C ALA A 128 -5.19 2.83 -8.45
N VAL A 129 -5.09 1.66 -9.08
CA VAL A 129 -4.95 1.54 -10.54
C VAL A 129 -6.18 2.09 -11.27
N ILE A 130 -7.39 1.77 -10.80
CA ILE A 130 -8.63 2.33 -11.38
C ILE A 130 -8.62 3.85 -11.26
N ALA A 131 -8.26 4.39 -10.09
CA ALA A 131 -8.14 5.83 -9.88
C ALA A 131 -7.17 6.45 -10.88
N ALA A 132 -5.99 5.88 -11.09
CA ALA A 132 -5.00 6.37 -12.06
C ALA A 132 -5.55 6.41 -13.49
N ARG A 133 -6.26 5.35 -13.90
CA ARG A 133 -6.85 5.21 -15.25
C ARG A 133 -7.98 6.20 -15.53
N GLN A 134 -8.64 6.77 -14.52
CA GLN A 134 -9.63 7.84 -14.72
C GLN A 134 -9.03 9.05 -15.48
N ALA A 135 -7.74 9.34 -15.27
CA ALA A 135 -7.07 10.40 -16.01
C ALA A 135 -6.84 10.04 -17.48
N GLU A 136 -6.71 8.77 -17.85
CA GLU A 136 -6.46 8.37 -19.24
C GLU A 136 -7.74 8.43 -20.07
N VAL A 137 -8.86 7.96 -19.51
CA VAL A 137 -10.18 8.00 -20.15
C VAL A 137 -10.66 9.45 -20.40
N ALA A 138 -10.23 10.40 -19.56
CA ALA A 138 -10.57 11.81 -19.71
C ALA A 138 -9.68 12.57 -20.70
N ALA A 139 -8.81 11.92 -21.49
CA ALA A 139 -8.08 12.58 -22.57
C ALA A 139 -9.00 12.70 -23.82
N PRO A 140 -9.04 13.86 -24.52
CA PRO A 140 -9.99 14.06 -25.62
C PRO A 140 -9.78 13.06 -26.77
N VAL A 141 -10.90 12.66 -27.36
CA VAL A 141 -11.03 11.98 -28.67
C VAL A 141 -10.78 12.97 -29.84
N ASP A 142 -10.14 14.11 -29.58
CA ASP A 142 -9.96 15.18 -30.56
C ASP A 142 -8.51 15.19 -31.09
N ALA A 143 -8.18 14.19 -31.91
CA ALA A 143 -6.99 14.18 -32.75
C ALA A 143 -7.30 13.74 -34.20
N SER A 144 -8.52 14.03 -34.66
CA SER A 144 -8.90 13.95 -36.07
C SER A 144 -9.62 15.24 -36.48
N GLY A 145 -8.82 16.25 -36.81
CA GLY A 145 -9.24 17.47 -37.49
C GLY A 145 -8.28 17.72 -38.65
#